data_AF-A0A7G1KWI6-F1
#
_entry.id   AF-A0A7G1KWI6-F1
#
_cell.length_a   1.000
_cell.length_b   1.000
_cell.length_c   1.000
_cell.angle_alpha   90.00
_cell.angle_beta   90.00
_cell.angle_gamma   90.00
#
_symmetry.space_group_name_H-M   'P 1'
#
loop_
_entity.id
_entity.type
_entity.pdbx_description
1 polymer ?
#
loop_
_entity_poly.entity_id
_entity_poly.type
_entity_poly.pdbx_seq_one_letter_code
_entity_poly.pdbx_strand_id
1 'polypeptide(L)' 'MSDIEPATERAILDQLRKAQDAHHGGDQPTASALVDDLLTQYGRETVDAVRWRQERDRLAADVNLFQMFGTAGLIGDD' A
#
# COMPACT_ATOMS: atom_id res chain seq x y z
N MET A 1 14.68 5.66 10.25
CA MET A 1 13.84 5.04 9.19
C MET A 1 14.60 3.83 8.71
N SER A 2 14.00 2.63 8.78
CA SER A 2 14.67 1.40 8.38
C SER A 2 15.10 1.51 6.90
N ASP A 3 16.36 1.23 6.62
CA ASP A 3 16.88 1.15 5.25
C ASP A 3 16.38 -0.19 4.68
N ILE A 4 15.28 -0.12 3.93
CA ILE A 4 14.65 -1.30 3.33
C ILE A 4 15.11 -1.33 1.89
N GLU A 5 15.78 -2.41 1.48
CA GLU A 5 16.23 -2.55 0.11
C GLU A 5 15.04 -2.51 -0.86
N PRO A 6 15.16 -1.84 -2.03
CA PRO A 6 14.06 -1.70 -2.99
C PRO A 6 13.47 -3.05 -3.44
N ALA A 7 14.31 -4.09 -3.55
CA ALA A 7 13.87 -5.43 -3.90
C ALA A 7 12.98 -6.04 -2.80
N THR A 8 13.35 -5.85 -1.53
CA THR A 8 12.59 -6.27 -0.36
C THR A 8 11.27 -5.52 -0.25
N GLU A 9 11.29 -4.19 -0.43
CA GLU A 9 10.08 -3.37 -0.42
C GLU A 9 9.08 -3.84 -1.49
N ARG A 10 9.57 -4.12 -2.70
CA ARG A 10 8.75 -4.60 -3.81
C ARG A 10 8.19 -6.00 -3.58
N ALA A 11 8.95 -6.91 -2.96
CA ALA A 11 8.47 -8.23 -2.59
C ALA A 11 7.35 -8.16 -1.55
N ILE A 12 7.53 -7.31 -0.52
CA ILE A 12 6.51 -7.08 0.53
C ILE A 12 5.22 -6.53 -0.09
N LEU A 13 5.31 -5.52 -0.96
CA LEU A 13 4.15 -4.93 -1.61
C LEU A 13 3.40 -5.92 -2.53
N ASP A 14 4.13 -6.77 -3.26
CA ASP A 14 3.54 -7.79 -4.13
C ASP A 14 2.74 -8.82 -3.33
N GLN A 15 3.30 -9.30 -2.21
CA GLN A 15 2.64 -10.28 -1.35
C GLN A 15 1.47 -9.68 -0.57
N LEU A 16 1.56 -8.43 -0.11
CA LEU A 16 0.42 -7.70 0.45
C LEU A 16 -0.72 -7.56 -0.57
N ARG A 17 -0.41 -7.30 -1.84
CA ARG A 17 -1.40 -7.22 -2.91
C ARG A 17 -2.07 -8.57 -3.17
N LYS A 18 -1.32 -9.68 -3.16
CA LYS A 18 -1.87 -11.04 -3.26
C LYS A 18 -2.80 -11.37 -2.09
N ALA A 19 -2.42 -10.98 -0.88
CA ALA A 19 -3.26 -11.18 0.30
C ALA A 19 -4.57 -10.38 0.21
N GLN A 20 -4.51 -9.13 -0.29
CA GLN A 20 -5.71 -8.32 -0.54
C GLN A 20 -6.59 -8.91 -1.63
N ASP A 21 -6.01 -9.44 -2.72
CA ASP A 21 -6.75 -10.09 -3.80
C ASP A 21 -7.49 -11.33 -3.29
N ALA A 22 -6.81 -12.21 -2.53
CA ALA A 22 -7.42 -13.37 -1.90
C ALA A 22 -8.56 -12.97 -0.95
N HIS A 23 -8.36 -11.93 -0.13
CA HIS A 23 -9.38 -11.40 0.76
C HIS A 23 -10.60 -10.87 0.00
N HIS A 24 -10.41 -10.09 -1.07
CA HIS A 24 -11.50 -9.60 -1.91
C HIS A 24 -12.20 -10.72 -2.69
N GLY A 25 -11.49 -11.79 -3.03
CA GLY A 25 -12.04 -13.00 -3.63
C GLY A 25 -12.80 -13.90 -2.66
N GLY A 26 -12.84 -13.57 -1.36
CA GLY A 26 -13.48 -14.38 -0.32
C GLY A 26 -12.63 -15.56 0.18
N ASP A 27 -11.38 -15.68 -0.28
CA ASP A 27 -10.44 -16.70 0.16
C ASP A 27 -9.68 -16.21 1.41
N GLN A 28 -10.42 -16.17 2.52
CA GLN A 28 -9.89 -15.80 3.83
C GLN A 28 -8.70 -16.66 4.30
N PRO A 29 -8.68 -18.01 4.15
CA PRO A 29 -7.55 -18.81 4.60
C PRO A 29 -6.28 -18.50 3.81
N THR A 30 -6.38 -18.33 2.49
CA THR A 30 -5.23 -17.94 1.67
C THR A 30 -4.72 -16.55 2.03
N ALA A 31 -5.61 -15.57 2.23
CA ALA A 31 -5.24 -14.23 2.66
C ALA A 31 -4.46 -14.25 3.99
N SER A 32 -4.96 -15.01 4.98
CA SER A 32 -4.30 -15.13 6.29
C SER A 32 -2.93 -15.81 6.20
N ALA A 33 -2.81 -16.87 5.39
CA ALA A 33 -1.54 -17.57 5.21
C ALA A 33 -0.49 -16.67 4.54
N LEU A 34 -0.90 -15.87 3.55
CA LEU A 34 0.01 -14.93 2.88
C LEU A 34 0.52 -13.83 3.81
N VAL A 35 -0.33 -13.34 4.72
CA VAL A 35 0.08 -12.35 5.74
C VAL A 35 0.99 -12.98 6.78
N ASP A 36 0.71 -14.19 7.24
CA ASP A 36 1.55 -14.90 8.21
C ASP A 36 2.96 -15.20 7.67
N ASP A 37 3.05 -15.68 6.43
CA ASP A 37 4.32 -15.90 5.72
C ASP A 37 5.12 -14.60 5.58
N LEU A 38 4.43 -13.51 5.20
CA LEU A 38 5.05 -12.18 5.07
C LEU A 38 5.66 -11.70 6.40
N LEU A 39 4.93 -11.88 7.50
CA LEU A 39 5.38 -11.48 8.83
C LEU A 39 6.52 -12.37 9.35
N THR A 40 6.52 -13.65 8.99
CA THR A 40 7.58 -14.60 9.32
C THR A 40 8.87 -14.27 8.57
N GLN A 41 8.78 -13.93 7.29
CA GLN A 41 9.94 -13.69 6.44
C GLN A 41 10.62 -12.34 6.71
N TYR A 42 9.84 -11.26 6.86
CA TYR A 42 10.38 -9.90 6.94
C TYR A 42 10.28 -9.26 8.32
N GLY A 43 9.50 -9.87 9.22
CA GLY A 43 9.20 -9.32 10.53
C GLY A 43 8.16 -8.21 10.48
N ARG A 44 7.39 -8.08 11.57
CA ARG A 44 6.30 -7.12 11.69
C ARG A 44 6.74 -5.67 11.48
N GLU A 45 7.89 -5.28 12.02
CA GLU A 45 8.40 -3.90 11.92
C GLU A 45 8.67 -3.49 10.47
N THR A 46 9.31 -4.35 9.69
CA THR A 46 9.63 -4.08 8.28
C THR A 46 8.36 -3.97 7.44
N VAL A 47 7.42 -4.90 7.64
CA VAL A 47 6.14 -4.90 6.92
C VAL A 47 5.33 -3.64 7.22
N ASP A 48 5.29 -3.23 8.49
CA ASP A 48 4.59 -2.01 8.90
C ASP A 48 5.24 -0.74 8.32
N ALA A 49 6.58 -0.69 8.31
CA ALA A 49 7.32 0.41 7.70
C ALA A 49 7.04 0.55 6.18
N VAL A 50 6.99 -0.56 5.44
CA VAL A 50 6.61 -0.55 4.01
C VAL A 50 5.18 -0.08 3.82
N ARG A 51 4.24 -0.60 4.62
CA ARG A 51 2.83 -0.19 4.56
C ARG A 51 2.66 1.31 4.82
N TRP A 52 3.37 1.84 5.82
CA TRP A 52 3.35 3.26 6.14
C TRP A 52 3.91 4.13 5.02
N ARG A 53 5.00 3.71 4.35
CA ARG A 53 5.53 4.41 3.17
C ARG A 53 4.51 4.42 2.04
N GLN A 54 3.92 3.28 1.72
CA GLN A 54 2.92 3.17 0.67
C GLN A 54 1.73 4.12 0.90
N GLU A 55 1.22 4.21 2.13
CA GLU A 55 0.11 5.11 2.47
C GLU A 55 0.51 6.57 2.32
N ARG A 56 1.74 6.93 2.70
CA ARG A 56 2.27 8.29 2.51
C ARG A 56 2.46 8.64 1.04
N ASP A 57 2.98 7.73 0.23
CA ASP A 57 3.12 7.92 -1.21
C ASP A 57 1.76 8.07 -1.90
N ARG A 58 0.77 7.28 -1.49
CA ARG A 58 -0.61 7.40 -1.97
C ARG A 58 -1.19 8.76 -1.59
N LEU A 59 -1.10 9.17 -0.32
CA LEU A 59 -1.58 10.47 0.14
C LEU A 59 -0.90 11.62 -0.62
N ALA A 60 0.41 11.53 -0.87
CA ALA A 60 1.13 12.53 -1.64
C ALA A 60 0.63 12.62 -3.08
N ALA A 61 0.34 11.47 -3.71
CA ALA A 61 -0.26 11.43 -5.05
C ALA A 61 -1.67 12.03 -5.07
N ASP A 62 -2.52 11.70 -4.09
CA ASP A 62 -3.87 12.26 -3.94
C ASP A 62 -3.84 13.78 -3.71
N VAL A 63 -2.94 14.29 -2.85
CA VAL A 63 -2.75 15.72 -2.64
C VAL A 63 -2.27 16.42 -3.90
N ASN A 64 -1.33 15.83 -4.65
CA ASN A 64 -0.86 16.39 -5.91
C ASN A 64 -1.98 16.44 -6.97
N LEU A 65 -2.79 15.39 -7.08
CA LEU A 65 -3.99 15.38 -7.92
C LEU A 65 -4.97 16.50 -7.50
N PHE A 66 -5.24 16.64 -6.20
CA PHE A 66 -6.08 17.71 -5.69
C PHE A 66 -5.48 19.10 -5.94
N GLN A 67 -4.17 19.30 -5.86
CA GLN A 67 -3.56 20.59 -6.20
C GLN A 67 -3.62 20.91 -7.70
N MET A 68 -3.53 19.88 -8.56
CA MET A 68 -3.58 20.03 -10.01
C MET A 68 -5.01 20.32 -10.52
N PHE A 69 -6.04 19.75 -9.89
CA PHE A 69 -7.44 19.82 -10.35
C PHE A 69 -8.41 20.52 -9.37
N GLY A 70 -8.05 20.62 -8.10
CA GLY A 70 -8.84 21.16 -7.00
C GLY A 70 -8.77 22.68 -6.90
N THR A 71 -9.33 23.33 -7.91
CA THR A 71 -9.94 24.68 -7.91
C THR A 71 -10.47 24.99 -9.31
N ALA A 72 -9.92 24.35 -10.35
CA ALA A 72 -10.41 24.44 -11.73
C ALA A 72 -11.76 23.72 -11.94
N GLY A 73 -12.16 22.79 -11.08
CA GLY A 73 -13.47 22.12 -11.13
C GLY A 73 -14.58 22.77 -10.29
N LEU A 74 -14.25 23.78 -9.46
CA LEU A 74 -15.22 24.47 -8.57
C LEU A 74 -15.66 25.82 -9.14
N ILE A 75 -15.07 26.24 -10.27
CA ILE A 75 -15.43 27.43 -11.04
C ILE A 75 -15.81 26.96 -12.46
N GLY A 76 -16.86 26.14 -12.55
CA GLY A 76 -17.52 25.80 -13.79
C GLY A 76 -18.90 26.46 -13.82
N ASP A 77 -18.97 27.59 -14.53
CA ASP A 77 -20.14 28.35 -15.00
C ASP A 77 -21.26 28.69 -14.00
N ASP A 78 -21.31 29.97 -13.63
CA ASP A 78 -22.56 30.70 -13.35
C ASP A 78 -23.40 30.82 -14.64
#